data_AF-A0A6J5XXV2-F1
#
_entry.id   AF-A0A6J5XXV2-F1
#
_cell.length_a   1.000
_cell.length_b   1.000
_cell.length_c   1.000
_cell.angle_alpha   90.00
_cell.angle_beta   90.00
_cell.angle_gamma   90.00
#
_symmetry.space_group_name_H-M   'P 1'
#
loop_
_entity.id
_entity.type
_entity.pdbx_description
1 polymer ?
#
loop_
_entity_poly.entity_id
_entity_poly.type
_entity_poly.pdbx_seq_one_letter_code
_entity_poly.pdbx_strand_id
1 'polypeptide(L)'
;MLIFLPSSPIEGLHDAFAVIAASPLKIDLSCVLEHVIAELTAFLRKTNRPLRRATLGTRNSLIVAYGDKIGSSAYEVIIVQLATLISDSDLHMTALALELCCTLMADRSSPVGGLAVRNKLLPQALTLIKSSLLPGQALLKLCLRTFFVGSLQNFFASLVYSANTSFDTLLDSLLSSAKPSPQSGGVAKQALYSIAQCVAVLCLAAGDQQCSSTLNMLTEILKDDSSTNSAKQHLALLCLGEIGRRKDLSSHDHIENIVIESFQSPFEDIKSAASYAVGNIAVGNLLNHCESEEEGVRNVAAECLGKIALIEPAKLVPALKPIGYT
;
A
#
# COMPACT_ATOMS: atom_id res chain seq x y z
N MET A 1 23.12 -21.31 -9.75
CA MET A 1 21.72 -21.75 -9.78
C MET A 1 21.61 -23.01 -8.93
N LEU A 2 21.39 -22.85 -7.62
CA LEU A 2 21.24 -23.96 -6.69
C LEU A 2 19.75 -24.31 -6.64
N ILE A 3 19.39 -25.39 -7.34
CA ILE A 3 18.03 -25.95 -7.29
C ILE A 3 17.93 -26.67 -5.94
N PHE A 4 17.21 -26.07 -5.00
CA PHE A 4 16.77 -26.76 -3.79
C PHE A 4 15.82 -27.89 -4.21
N LEU A 5 16.22 -29.15 -3.97
CA LEU A 5 15.33 -30.30 -4.17
C LEU A 5 14.31 -30.36 -3.03
N PRO A 6 13.00 -30.47 -3.32
CA PRO A 6 11.96 -30.51 -2.29
C PRO A 6 11.99 -31.83 -1.53
N SER A 7 11.74 -31.76 -0.22
CA SER A 7 11.87 -32.86 0.74
C SER A 7 10.72 -33.88 0.69
N SER A 8 9.66 -33.60 -0.09
CA SER A 8 8.54 -34.51 -0.31
C SER A 8 7.95 -34.37 -1.73
N PRO A 9 7.39 -35.44 -2.33
CA PRO A 9 6.86 -35.41 -3.71
C PRO A 9 5.73 -34.38 -3.91
N ILE A 10 4.98 -34.08 -2.84
CA ILE A 10 3.83 -33.16 -2.86
C ILE A 10 4.31 -31.69 -2.77
N GLU A 11 5.47 -31.44 -2.17
CA GLU A 11 6.06 -30.10 -2.09
C GLU A 11 6.74 -29.68 -3.41
N GLY A 12 7.07 -30.58 -4.32
CA GLY A 12 7.61 -30.19 -5.63
C GLY A 12 6.56 -29.71 -6.65
N LEU A 13 5.30 -30.10 -6.46
CA LEU A 13 4.26 -29.90 -7.48
C LEU A 13 3.91 -28.42 -7.68
N HIS A 14 3.78 -27.66 -6.59
CA HIS A 14 3.44 -26.23 -6.67
C HIS A 14 4.58 -25.40 -7.27
N ASP A 15 5.83 -25.75 -6.97
CA ASP A 15 7.01 -25.09 -7.56
C ASP A 15 7.11 -25.39 -9.06
N ALA A 16 6.86 -26.63 -9.48
CA ALA A 16 6.85 -26.99 -10.90
C ALA A 16 5.81 -26.17 -11.68
N PHE A 17 4.58 -26.03 -11.18
CA PHE A 17 3.57 -25.20 -11.83
C PHE A 17 3.90 -23.71 -11.80
N ALA A 18 4.54 -23.20 -10.74
CA ALA A 18 5.00 -21.82 -10.70
C ALA A 18 6.06 -21.54 -11.78
N VAL A 19 7.03 -22.45 -11.93
CA VAL A 19 8.08 -22.35 -12.95
C VAL A 19 7.50 -22.45 -14.36
N ILE A 20 6.54 -23.35 -14.59
CA ILE A 20 5.87 -23.48 -15.89
C ILE A 20 5.10 -22.19 -16.22
N ALA A 21 4.34 -21.65 -15.26
CA ALA A 21 3.56 -20.43 -15.45
C ALA A 21 4.45 -19.19 -15.68
N ALA A 22 5.61 -19.12 -15.04
CA ALA A 22 6.58 -18.05 -15.24
C ALA A 22 7.43 -18.22 -16.52
N SER A 23 7.33 -19.36 -17.21
CA SER A 23 8.14 -19.66 -18.38
C SER A 23 7.70 -18.82 -19.59
N PRO A 24 8.66 -18.26 -20.37
CA PRO A 24 8.34 -17.52 -21.59
C PRO A 24 7.74 -18.41 -22.70
N LEU A 25 7.81 -19.73 -22.54
CA LEU A 25 7.33 -20.71 -23.53
C LEU A 25 5.80 -20.82 -23.60
N LYS A 26 5.05 -20.15 -22.69
CA LYS A 26 3.58 -20.12 -22.66
C LYS A 26 2.93 -21.48 -22.88
N ILE A 27 3.39 -22.48 -22.12
CA ILE A 27 2.87 -23.85 -22.20
C ILE A 27 1.37 -23.82 -21.87
N ASP A 28 0.54 -24.47 -22.68
CA ASP A 28 -0.89 -24.48 -22.43
C ASP A 28 -1.25 -25.40 -21.25
N LEU A 29 -1.74 -24.82 -20.15
CA LEU A 29 -2.16 -25.54 -18.95
C LEU A 29 -3.69 -25.67 -18.83
N SER A 30 -4.46 -25.28 -19.86
CA SER A 30 -5.93 -25.24 -19.80
C SER A 30 -6.56 -26.54 -19.30
N CYS A 31 -6.02 -27.69 -19.71
CA CYS A 31 -6.57 -29.01 -19.38
C CYS A 31 -6.42 -29.42 -17.91
N VAL A 32 -5.47 -28.81 -17.19
CA VAL A 32 -5.18 -29.15 -15.78
C VAL A 32 -5.45 -27.98 -14.82
N LEU A 33 -5.71 -26.78 -15.35
CA LEU A 33 -5.76 -25.54 -14.57
C LEU A 33 -6.80 -25.57 -13.44
N GLU A 34 -8.02 -26.04 -13.72
CA GLU A 34 -9.07 -26.15 -12.68
C GLU A 34 -8.67 -27.11 -11.56
N HIS A 35 -8.08 -28.26 -11.92
CA HIS A 35 -7.64 -29.26 -10.95
C HIS A 35 -6.48 -28.74 -10.10
N VAL A 36 -5.52 -28.05 -10.73
CA VAL A 36 -4.40 -27.40 -10.04
C VAL A 36 -4.90 -26.33 -9.07
N ILE A 37 -5.86 -25.49 -9.47
CA ILE A 37 -6.44 -24.47 -8.58
C ILE A 37 -7.14 -25.12 -7.38
N ALA A 38 -7.86 -26.23 -7.59
CA ALA A 38 -8.52 -26.98 -6.53
C ALA A 38 -7.52 -27.62 -5.55
N GLU A 39 -6.42 -28.19 -6.03
CA GLU A 39 -5.35 -28.71 -5.16
C GLU A 39 -4.65 -27.60 -4.37
N LEU A 40 -4.30 -26.49 -5.02
CA LEU A 40 -3.75 -25.31 -4.35
C LEU A 40 -4.73 -24.75 -3.30
N THR A 41 -6.05 -24.83 -3.54
CA THR A 41 -7.10 -24.47 -2.57
C THR A 41 -6.99 -25.33 -1.32
N ALA A 42 -6.75 -26.64 -1.49
CA ALA A 42 -6.59 -27.57 -0.38
C ALA A 42 -5.28 -27.33 0.40
N PHE A 43 -4.19 -26.98 -0.29
CA PHE A 43 -2.89 -26.69 0.36
C PHE A 43 -2.95 -25.50 1.31
N LEU A 44 -3.76 -24.47 1.01
CA LEU A 44 -3.93 -23.33 1.91
C LEU A 44 -4.59 -23.69 3.25
N ARG A 45 -5.32 -24.82 3.32
CA ARG A 45 -5.95 -25.33 4.56
C ARG A 45 -5.00 -26.14 5.43
N LYS A 46 -3.84 -26.55 4.90
CA LYS A 46 -2.81 -27.28 5.67
C LYS A 46 -2.10 -26.32 6.63
N THR A 47 -1.52 -26.85 7.71
CA THR A 47 -0.81 -26.06 8.73
C THR A 47 0.63 -25.69 8.33
N ASN A 48 1.18 -26.31 7.29
CA ASN A 48 2.54 -26.07 6.80
C ASN A 48 2.69 -24.65 6.22
N ARG A 49 3.31 -23.75 6.99
CA ARG A 49 3.50 -22.33 6.62
C ARG A 49 4.29 -22.16 5.31
N PRO A 50 5.47 -22.78 5.11
CA PRO A 50 6.17 -22.75 3.82
C PRO A 50 5.30 -23.13 2.62
N LEU A 51 4.57 -24.25 2.74
CA LEU A 51 3.67 -24.72 1.67
C LEU A 51 2.60 -23.68 1.34
N ARG A 52 1.95 -23.09 2.36
CA ARG A 52 0.92 -22.06 2.15
C ARG A 52 1.48 -20.82 1.44
N ARG A 53 2.70 -20.40 1.78
CA ARG A 53 3.38 -19.26 1.14
C ARG A 53 3.67 -19.55 -0.33
N ALA A 54 4.29 -20.69 -0.59
CA ALA A 54 4.61 -21.10 -1.96
C ALA A 54 3.34 -21.29 -2.80
N THR A 55 2.27 -21.84 -2.21
CA THR A 55 0.94 -21.96 -2.83
C THR A 55 0.38 -20.60 -3.28
N LEU A 56 0.49 -19.55 -2.46
CA LEU A 56 0.08 -18.19 -2.85
C LEU A 56 0.93 -17.65 -4.00
N GLY A 57 2.25 -17.87 -3.96
CA GLY A 57 3.16 -17.50 -5.04
C GLY A 57 2.82 -18.19 -6.37
N THR A 58 2.64 -19.51 -6.36
CA THR A 58 2.22 -20.29 -7.53
C THR A 58 0.89 -19.78 -8.10
N ARG A 59 -0.09 -19.48 -7.24
CA ARG A 59 -1.38 -18.91 -7.68
C ARG A 59 -1.20 -17.57 -8.37
N ASN A 60 -0.34 -16.72 -7.84
CA ASN A 60 -0.03 -15.43 -8.45
C ASN A 60 0.49 -15.61 -9.88
N SER A 61 1.49 -16.49 -10.06
CA SER A 61 2.03 -16.80 -11.39
C SER A 61 0.99 -17.39 -12.35
N LEU A 62 0.11 -18.27 -11.86
CA LEU A 62 -0.94 -18.88 -12.69
C LEU A 62 -1.98 -17.85 -13.16
N ILE A 63 -2.42 -16.94 -12.28
CA ILE A 63 -3.39 -15.90 -12.66
C ILE A 63 -2.77 -14.92 -13.65
N VAL A 64 -1.50 -14.52 -13.45
CA VAL A 64 -0.79 -13.65 -14.41
C VAL A 64 -0.69 -14.29 -15.80
N ALA A 65 -0.42 -15.60 -15.86
CA ALA A 65 -0.17 -16.30 -17.12
C ALA A 65 -1.44 -16.82 -17.83
N TYR A 66 -2.50 -17.15 -17.08
CA TYR A 66 -3.67 -17.88 -17.57
C TYR A 66 -5.01 -17.34 -17.05
N GLY A 67 -5.07 -16.11 -16.55
CA GLY A 67 -6.30 -15.52 -15.98
C GLY A 67 -7.51 -15.56 -16.93
N ASP A 68 -7.27 -15.47 -18.24
CA ASP A 68 -8.28 -15.60 -19.31
C ASP A 68 -8.93 -16.98 -19.39
N LYS A 69 -8.29 -18.00 -18.82
CA LYS A 69 -8.74 -19.39 -18.83
C LYS A 69 -9.29 -19.87 -17.49
N ILE A 70 -9.27 -19.02 -16.46
CA ILE A 70 -9.79 -19.36 -15.13
C ILE A 70 -11.28 -19.00 -15.08
N GLY A 71 -12.12 -19.98 -14.77
CA GLY A 71 -13.56 -19.78 -14.65
C GLY A 71 -13.95 -18.87 -13.47
N SER A 72 -15.05 -18.13 -13.60
CA SER A 72 -15.53 -17.19 -12.56
C SER A 72 -15.78 -17.83 -11.19
N SER A 73 -16.22 -19.10 -11.16
CA SER A 73 -16.41 -19.85 -9.92
C SER A 73 -15.10 -20.09 -9.17
N ALA A 74 -14.01 -20.37 -9.89
CA ALA A 74 -12.68 -20.54 -9.31
C ALA A 74 -12.16 -19.22 -8.72
N TYR A 75 -12.42 -18.08 -9.38
CA TYR A 75 -12.12 -16.74 -8.84
C TYR A 75 -12.83 -16.50 -7.51
N GLU A 76 -14.12 -16.80 -7.40
CA GLU A 76 -14.86 -16.62 -6.15
C GLU A 76 -14.29 -17.45 -5.00
N VAL A 77 -13.94 -18.72 -5.27
CA VAL A 77 -13.32 -19.59 -4.27
C VAL A 77 -11.98 -19.01 -3.80
N ILE A 78 -11.14 -18.54 -4.73
CA ILE A 78 -9.86 -17.91 -4.39
C ILE A 78 -10.09 -16.67 -3.51
N ILE A 79 -11.03 -15.80 -3.88
CA ILE A 79 -11.33 -14.56 -3.13
C ILE A 79 -11.83 -14.86 -1.71
N VAL A 80 -12.75 -15.82 -1.56
CA VAL A 80 -13.25 -16.24 -0.25
C VAL A 80 -12.12 -16.78 0.61
N GLN A 81 -11.21 -17.58 0.04
CA GLN A 81 -10.04 -18.05 0.78
C GLN A 81 -9.10 -16.91 1.18
N LEU A 82 -8.81 -15.97 0.28
CA LEU A 82 -7.94 -14.83 0.59
C LEU A 82 -8.51 -13.99 1.73
N ALA A 83 -9.83 -13.83 1.81
CA ALA A 83 -10.47 -13.09 2.90
C ALA A 83 -10.21 -13.73 4.27
N THR A 84 -10.07 -15.06 4.34
CA THR A 84 -9.72 -15.76 5.58
C THR A 84 -8.24 -15.66 5.96
N LEU A 85 -7.37 -15.29 5.00
CA LEU A 85 -5.93 -15.15 5.22
C LEU A 85 -5.53 -13.75 5.68
N ILE A 86 -6.33 -12.73 5.36
CA ILE A 86 -6.10 -11.35 5.82
C ILE A 86 -6.45 -11.25 7.30
N SER A 87 -5.42 -11.28 8.14
CA SER A 87 -5.55 -11.16 9.59
C SER A 87 -4.28 -10.59 10.22
N ASP A 88 -4.39 -10.15 11.46
CA ASP A 88 -3.24 -9.72 12.26
C ASP A 88 -2.38 -10.88 12.79
N SER A 89 -2.83 -12.14 12.63
CA SER A 89 -2.15 -13.33 13.12
C SER A 89 -0.86 -13.69 12.37
N ASP A 90 -0.84 -13.49 11.04
CA ASP A 90 0.32 -13.75 10.17
C ASP A 90 0.38 -12.67 9.08
N LEU A 91 1.13 -11.61 9.39
CA LEU A 91 1.28 -10.46 8.50
C LEU A 91 1.97 -10.81 7.18
N HIS A 92 2.85 -11.83 7.17
CA HIS A 92 3.54 -12.25 5.94
C HIS A 92 2.58 -12.97 5.00
N MET A 93 1.76 -13.88 5.54
CA MET A 93 0.69 -14.52 4.77
C MET A 93 -0.33 -13.49 4.27
N THR A 94 -0.66 -12.51 5.10
CA THR A 94 -1.56 -11.42 4.70
C THR A 94 -0.99 -10.58 3.56
N ALA A 95 0.31 -10.26 3.59
CA ALA A 95 0.92 -9.48 2.52
C ALA A 95 0.92 -10.22 1.17
N LEU A 96 1.26 -11.52 1.17
CA LEU A 96 1.14 -12.36 -0.04
C LEU A 96 -0.31 -12.48 -0.51
N ALA A 97 -1.28 -12.55 0.41
CA ALA A 97 -2.69 -12.57 0.06
C ALA A 97 -3.11 -11.25 -0.61
N LEU A 98 -2.71 -10.10 -0.08
CA LEU A 98 -2.99 -8.78 -0.66
C LEU A 98 -2.32 -8.59 -2.02
N GLU A 99 -1.08 -9.07 -2.21
CA GLU A 99 -0.40 -9.07 -3.50
C GLU A 99 -1.21 -9.86 -4.54
N LEU A 100 -1.66 -11.07 -4.19
CA LEU A 100 -2.53 -11.85 -5.06
C LEU A 100 -3.85 -11.15 -5.35
N CYS A 101 -4.42 -10.42 -4.38
CA CYS A 101 -5.62 -9.59 -4.60
C CYS A 101 -5.36 -8.49 -5.64
N CYS A 102 -4.18 -7.85 -5.62
CA CYS A 102 -3.82 -6.85 -6.63
C CYS A 102 -3.80 -7.47 -8.03
N THR A 103 -3.18 -8.65 -8.17
CA THR A 103 -3.14 -9.38 -9.43
C THR A 103 -4.54 -9.75 -9.92
N LEU A 104 -5.41 -10.22 -9.02
CA LEU A 104 -6.81 -10.53 -9.34
C LEU A 104 -7.61 -9.31 -9.81
N MET A 105 -7.30 -8.11 -9.31
CA MET A 105 -7.95 -6.87 -9.73
C MET A 105 -7.37 -6.30 -11.02
N ALA A 106 -6.08 -6.51 -11.26
CA ALA A 106 -5.43 -6.11 -12.51
C ALA A 106 -5.84 -6.99 -13.69
N ASP A 107 -6.22 -8.23 -13.42
CA ASP A 107 -6.70 -9.17 -14.42
C ASP A 107 -8.09 -8.77 -14.95
N ARG A 108 -8.10 -8.29 -16.19
CA ARG A 108 -9.32 -7.84 -16.89
C ARG A 108 -10.18 -8.99 -17.40
N SER A 109 -9.70 -10.23 -17.29
CA SER A 109 -10.39 -11.42 -17.80
C SER A 109 -11.65 -11.77 -17.01
N SER A 110 -11.76 -11.30 -15.76
CA SER A 110 -12.93 -11.53 -14.90
C SER A 110 -13.47 -10.20 -14.33
N PRO A 111 -14.53 -9.62 -14.91
CA PRO A 111 -15.15 -8.40 -14.38
C PRO A 111 -15.75 -8.60 -12.97
N VAL A 112 -16.06 -9.85 -12.59
CA VAL A 112 -16.60 -10.23 -11.27
C VAL A 112 -15.52 -10.17 -10.19
N GLY A 113 -14.25 -10.39 -10.55
CA GLY A 113 -13.12 -10.43 -9.63
C GLY A 113 -13.00 -9.15 -8.80
N GLY A 114 -13.01 -7.98 -9.46
CA GLY A 114 -12.87 -6.69 -8.79
C GLY A 114 -14.00 -6.37 -7.80
N LEU A 115 -15.25 -6.69 -8.15
CA LEU A 115 -16.40 -6.46 -7.27
C LEU A 115 -16.41 -7.40 -6.05
N ALA A 116 -16.10 -8.68 -6.26
CA ALA A 116 -16.02 -9.67 -5.19
C ALA A 116 -14.85 -9.37 -4.24
N VAL A 117 -13.71 -8.93 -4.79
CA VAL A 117 -12.56 -8.45 -4.01
C VAL A 117 -12.98 -7.26 -3.14
N ARG A 118 -13.62 -6.24 -3.72
CA ARG A 118 -14.14 -5.08 -2.97
C ARG A 118 -15.05 -5.51 -1.82
N ASN A 119 -16.06 -6.33 -2.08
CA ASN A 119 -17.08 -6.63 -1.08
C ASN A 119 -16.57 -7.49 0.09
N LYS A 120 -15.59 -8.37 -0.15
CA LYS A 120 -15.10 -9.32 0.87
C LYS A 120 -13.76 -8.92 1.51
N LEU A 121 -12.87 -8.27 0.76
CA LEU A 121 -11.48 -8.04 1.18
C LEU A 121 -11.25 -6.62 1.68
N LEU A 122 -11.94 -5.61 1.13
CA LEU A 122 -11.80 -4.23 1.60
C LEU A 122 -12.15 -4.08 3.09
N PRO A 123 -13.24 -4.67 3.63
CA PRO A 123 -13.54 -4.58 5.06
C PRO A 123 -12.45 -5.20 5.95
N GLN A 124 -11.86 -6.31 5.51
CA GLN A 124 -10.77 -6.99 6.23
C GLN A 124 -9.50 -6.14 6.22
N ALA A 125 -9.17 -5.55 5.07
CA ALA A 125 -8.04 -4.64 4.94
C ALA A 125 -8.20 -3.39 5.83
N LEU A 126 -9.39 -2.77 5.85
CA LEU A 126 -9.70 -1.63 6.72
C LEU A 126 -9.61 -1.99 8.21
N THR A 127 -10.03 -3.19 8.59
CA THR A 127 -9.90 -3.71 9.96
C THR A 127 -8.43 -3.87 10.34
N LEU A 128 -7.61 -4.39 9.43
CA LEU A 128 -6.19 -4.59 9.66
C LEU A 128 -5.42 -3.28 9.80
N ILE A 129 -5.77 -2.24 9.01
CA ILE A 129 -5.20 -0.89 9.13
C ILE A 129 -5.43 -0.31 10.53
N LYS A 130 -6.55 -0.64 11.18
CA LYS A 130 -6.89 -0.19 12.54
C LYS A 130 -6.17 -0.98 13.64
N SER A 131 -5.67 -2.18 13.35
CA SER A 131 -5.08 -3.06 14.37
C SER A 131 -3.79 -2.46 14.94
N SER A 132 -3.68 -2.41 16.28
CA SER A 132 -2.62 -1.72 17.00
C SER A 132 -1.33 -2.54 17.17
N LEU A 133 -1.14 -3.64 16.44
CA LEU A 133 -0.14 -4.68 16.74
C LEU A 133 1.29 -4.43 16.22
N LEU A 134 1.64 -3.20 15.85
CA LEU A 134 3.02 -2.85 15.51
C LEU A 134 3.94 -2.35 16.65
N PRO A 135 3.78 -2.63 17.98
CA PRO A 135 4.86 -2.34 18.92
C PRO A 135 5.97 -3.40 18.82
N GLY A 136 7.21 -3.01 18.51
CA GLY A 136 8.36 -3.68 19.14
C GLY A 136 9.36 -4.54 18.37
N GLN A 137 9.51 -4.49 17.02
CA GLN A 137 10.75 -4.96 16.35
C GLN A 137 11.00 -4.20 15.03
N ALA A 138 11.97 -3.29 15.03
CA ALA A 138 12.08 -2.18 14.09
C ALA A 138 12.37 -2.57 12.62
N LEU A 139 13.21 -3.57 12.33
CA LEU A 139 13.70 -3.81 10.97
C LEU A 139 12.81 -4.76 10.15
N LEU A 140 12.39 -5.88 10.74
CA LEU A 140 11.46 -6.81 10.07
C LEU A 140 10.08 -6.18 9.90
N LYS A 141 9.61 -5.38 10.88
CA LYS A 141 8.36 -4.60 10.74
C LYS A 141 8.48 -3.45 9.76
N LEU A 142 9.65 -2.83 9.56
CA LEU A 142 9.79 -1.81 8.51
C LEU A 142 9.66 -2.45 7.13
N CYS A 143 10.34 -3.58 6.87
CA CYS A 143 10.21 -4.28 5.58
C CYS A 143 8.80 -4.86 5.39
N LEU A 144 8.24 -5.52 6.41
CA LEU A 144 6.88 -6.05 6.34
C LEU A 144 5.82 -4.95 6.31
N ARG A 145 6.05 -3.78 6.92
CA ARG A 145 5.17 -2.60 6.81
C ARG A 145 5.34 -1.94 5.45
N THR A 146 6.54 -1.76 4.92
CA THR A 146 6.75 -1.20 3.58
C THR A 146 6.19 -2.14 2.51
N PHE A 147 6.31 -3.45 2.71
CA PHE A 147 5.74 -4.45 1.82
C PHE A 147 4.22 -4.58 2.00
N PHE A 148 3.69 -4.68 3.23
CA PHE A 148 2.25 -4.74 3.51
C PHE A 148 1.54 -3.43 3.13
N VAL A 149 2.08 -2.29 3.54
CA VAL A 149 1.59 -0.97 3.13
C VAL A 149 1.78 -0.84 1.63
N GLY A 150 2.88 -1.31 1.02
CA GLY A 150 3.06 -1.33 -0.43
C GLY A 150 2.03 -2.18 -1.17
N SER A 151 1.73 -3.39 -0.70
CA SER A 151 0.70 -4.28 -1.25
C SER A 151 -0.69 -3.70 -1.04
N LEU A 152 -0.95 -3.07 0.10
CA LEU A 152 -2.20 -2.40 0.42
C LEU A 152 -2.37 -1.12 -0.42
N GLN A 153 -1.30 -0.37 -0.61
CA GLN A 153 -1.20 0.79 -1.48
C GLN A 153 -1.48 0.40 -2.93
N ASN A 154 -0.83 -0.67 -3.42
CA ASN A 154 -1.10 -1.24 -4.73
C ASN A 154 -2.53 -1.76 -4.83
N PHE A 155 -3.07 -2.35 -3.77
CA PHE A 155 -4.46 -2.82 -3.70
C PHE A 155 -5.45 -1.66 -3.85
N PHE A 156 -5.28 -0.57 -3.10
CA PHE A 156 -6.11 0.62 -3.23
C PHE A 156 -5.94 1.29 -4.60
N ALA A 157 -4.72 1.36 -5.14
CA ALA A 157 -4.48 1.87 -6.48
C ALA A 157 -5.21 1.03 -7.54
N SER A 158 -5.07 -0.29 -7.48
CA SER A 158 -5.77 -1.24 -8.37
C SER A 158 -7.30 -1.13 -8.25
N LEU A 159 -7.85 -0.89 -7.05
CA LEU A 159 -9.29 -0.66 -6.88
C LEU A 159 -9.77 0.56 -7.66
N VAL A 160 -9.02 1.67 -7.64
CA VAL A 160 -9.35 2.89 -8.41
C VAL A 160 -9.34 2.60 -9.91
N TYR A 161 -8.34 1.86 -10.40
CA TYR A 161 -8.26 1.50 -11.82
C TYR A 161 -9.34 0.49 -12.27
N SER A 162 -9.89 -0.30 -11.34
CA SER A 162 -10.82 -1.39 -11.67
C SER A 162 -12.25 -0.94 -12.04
N ALA A 163 -12.55 0.37 -12.13
CA ALA A 163 -13.88 0.95 -12.41
C ALA A 163 -15.02 0.52 -11.44
N ASN A 164 -14.73 -0.32 -10.45
CA ASN A 164 -15.72 -0.92 -9.55
C ASN A 164 -15.95 -0.10 -8.28
N THR A 165 -15.12 0.91 -8.01
CA THR A 165 -15.25 1.77 -6.81
C THR A 165 -14.82 3.19 -7.15
N SER A 166 -15.60 4.19 -6.75
CA SER A 166 -15.20 5.58 -6.93
C SER A 166 -14.14 5.98 -5.89
N PHE A 167 -13.24 6.87 -6.28
CA PHE A 167 -12.22 7.45 -5.41
C PHE A 167 -12.82 7.97 -4.10
N ASP A 168 -13.91 8.74 -4.18
CA ASP A 168 -14.55 9.38 -3.03
C ASP A 168 -15.02 8.35 -1.99
N THR A 169 -15.62 7.23 -2.43
CA THR A 169 -16.09 6.19 -1.50
C THR A 169 -14.94 5.48 -0.77
N LEU A 170 -13.78 5.31 -1.42
CA LEU A 170 -12.59 4.74 -0.79
C LEU A 170 -11.94 5.73 0.17
N LEU A 171 -11.85 7.00 -0.23
CA LEU A 171 -11.34 8.08 0.61
C LEU A 171 -12.17 8.22 1.88
N ASP A 172 -13.50 8.26 1.76
CA ASP A 172 -14.43 8.32 2.89
C ASP A 172 -14.30 7.12 3.83
N SER A 173 -14.11 5.92 3.27
CA SER A 173 -13.92 4.68 4.05
C SER A 173 -12.62 4.71 4.86
N LEU A 174 -11.54 5.24 4.27
CA LEU A 174 -10.24 5.40 4.93
C LEU A 174 -10.29 6.47 6.02
N LEU A 175 -10.84 7.65 5.71
CA LEU A 175 -10.95 8.75 6.68
C LEU A 175 -11.92 8.41 7.82
N SER A 176 -13.03 7.73 7.53
CA SER A 176 -13.95 7.24 8.57
C SER A 176 -13.33 6.14 9.42
N SER A 177 -12.31 5.44 8.93
CA SER A 177 -11.56 4.47 9.73
C SER A 177 -10.68 5.10 10.80
N ALA A 178 -10.39 6.39 10.70
CA ALA A 178 -9.66 7.16 11.72
C ALA A 178 -10.56 7.71 12.84
N LYS A 179 -11.90 7.62 12.70
CA LYS A 179 -12.82 8.10 13.73
C LYS A 179 -12.77 7.16 14.95
N PRO A 180 -12.63 7.69 16.18
CA PRO A 180 -12.69 6.87 17.39
C PRO A 180 -14.05 6.19 17.48
N SER A 181 -14.06 4.87 17.60
CA SER A 181 -15.29 4.12 17.91
C SER A 181 -15.62 4.30 19.40
N PRO A 182 -16.88 4.54 19.77
CA PRO A 182 -17.28 4.71 21.17
C PRO A 182 -17.06 3.46 22.03
N GLN A 183 -16.78 2.29 21.43
CA GLN A 183 -16.57 1.02 22.14
C GLN A 183 -15.09 0.59 22.25
N SER A 184 -14.17 1.21 21.49
CA SER A 184 -12.74 0.92 21.53
C SER A 184 -12.00 2.19 21.94
N GLY A 185 -11.24 2.19 23.03
CA GLY A 185 -10.61 3.36 23.65
C GLY A 185 -9.65 4.17 22.75
N GLY A 186 -10.20 4.84 21.73
CA GLY A 186 -9.47 5.57 20.69
C GLY A 186 -8.98 4.70 19.54
N VAL A 187 -8.57 5.36 18.45
CA VAL A 187 -7.76 4.76 17.38
C VAL A 187 -6.30 4.82 17.83
N ALA A 188 -5.56 3.72 17.70
CA ALA A 188 -4.13 3.72 18.02
C ALA A 188 -3.39 4.76 17.15
N LYS A 189 -2.51 5.58 17.75
CA LYS A 189 -1.72 6.59 17.01
C LYS A 189 -1.06 6.01 15.76
N GLN A 190 -0.58 4.77 15.84
CA GLN A 190 0.02 4.04 14.73
C GLN A 190 -0.91 3.82 13.53
N ALA A 191 -2.20 3.56 13.78
CA ALA A 191 -3.18 3.35 12.72
C ALA A 191 -3.40 4.63 11.91
N LEU A 192 -3.31 5.82 12.53
CA LEU A 192 -3.44 7.10 11.82
C LEU A 192 -2.35 7.28 10.75
N TYR A 193 -1.10 6.90 11.05
CA TYR A 193 -0.02 6.91 10.06
C TYR A 193 -0.29 5.94 8.90
N SER A 194 -0.77 4.73 9.21
CA SER A 194 -1.11 3.74 8.17
C SER A 194 -2.27 4.21 7.29
N ILE A 195 -3.28 4.87 7.86
CA ILE A 195 -4.38 5.48 7.11
C ILE A 195 -3.85 6.59 6.20
N ALA A 196 -3.05 7.51 6.72
CA ALA A 196 -2.44 8.59 5.94
C ALA A 196 -1.61 8.07 4.76
N GLN A 197 -0.85 6.99 4.96
CA GLN A 197 -0.08 6.32 3.90
C GLN A 197 -0.97 5.71 2.81
N CYS A 198 -2.14 5.18 3.17
CA CYS A 198 -3.10 4.65 2.20
C CYS A 198 -3.79 5.77 1.43
N VAL A 199 -4.20 6.84 2.11
CA VAL A 199 -4.79 8.03 1.50
C VAL A 199 -3.81 8.64 0.47
N ALA A 200 -2.53 8.76 0.83
CA ALA A 200 -1.53 9.30 -0.07
C ALA A 200 -1.40 8.50 -1.37
N VAL A 201 -1.33 7.17 -1.31
CA VAL A 201 -1.26 6.37 -2.54
C VAL A 201 -2.57 6.38 -3.32
N LEU A 202 -3.71 6.36 -2.63
CA LEU A 202 -5.00 6.49 -3.29
C LEU A 202 -5.07 7.78 -4.13
N CYS A 203 -4.60 8.91 -3.57
CA CYS A 203 -4.56 10.20 -4.26
C CYS A 203 -3.66 10.16 -5.51
N LEU A 204 -2.49 9.54 -5.42
CA LEU A 204 -1.55 9.44 -6.53
C LEU A 204 -2.07 8.52 -7.64
N ALA A 205 -2.71 7.41 -7.26
CA ALA A 205 -3.29 6.47 -8.22
C ALA A 205 -4.51 7.06 -8.95
N ALA A 206 -5.30 7.90 -8.27
CA ALA A 206 -6.47 8.55 -8.84
C ALA A 206 -6.15 9.72 -9.78
N GLY A 207 -4.90 10.20 -9.80
CA GLY A 207 -4.42 11.27 -10.66
C GLY A 207 -4.49 12.66 -10.03
N ASP A 208 -3.96 13.65 -10.74
CA ASP A 208 -3.67 14.98 -10.19
C ASP A 208 -4.91 15.73 -9.71
N GLN A 209 -6.02 15.64 -10.45
CA GLN A 209 -7.26 16.33 -10.10
C GLN A 209 -7.82 15.88 -8.75
N GLN A 210 -7.87 14.58 -8.50
CA GLN A 210 -8.38 14.03 -7.23
C GLN A 210 -7.40 14.26 -6.07
N CYS A 211 -6.10 14.22 -6.36
CA CYS A 211 -5.08 14.63 -5.41
C CYS A 211 -5.26 16.09 -4.98
N SER A 212 -5.41 17.03 -5.92
CA SER A 212 -5.62 18.45 -5.60
C SER A 212 -6.93 18.70 -4.86
N SER A 213 -8.01 18.02 -5.22
CA SER A 213 -9.28 18.07 -4.48
C SER A 213 -9.10 17.62 -3.02
N THR A 214 -8.37 16.53 -2.80
CA THR A 214 -8.07 16.02 -1.46
C THR A 214 -7.19 16.99 -0.68
N LEU A 215 -6.15 17.55 -1.30
CA LEU A 215 -5.29 18.56 -0.66
C LEU A 215 -6.09 19.79 -0.22
N ASN A 216 -7.02 20.27 -1.05
CA ASN A 216 -7.90 21.39 -0.69
C ASN A 216 -8.80 21.04 0.51
N MET A 217 -9.44 19.87 0.50
CA MET A 217 -10.26 19.39 1.61
C MET A 217 -9.45 19.25 2.92
N LEU A 218 -8.24 18.70 2.87
CA LEU A 218 -7.36 18.58 4.03
C LEU A 218 -6.93 19.97 4.55
N THR A 219 -6.69 20.91 3.64
CA THR A 219 -6.33 22.29 3.97
C THR A 219 -7.49 23.03 4.63
N GLU A 220 -8.72 22.84 4.15
CA GLU A 220 -9.92 23.39 4.78
C GLU A 220 -10.13 22.88 6.21
N ILE A 221 -9.83 21.59 6.45
CA ILE A 221 -9.88 21.00 7.81
C ILE A 221 -8.89 21.69 8.76
N LEU A 222 -7.74 22.14 8.27
CA LEU A 222 -6.73 22.82 9.09
C LEU A 222 -7.06 24.29 9.36
N LYS A 223 -7.80 24.95 8.45
CA LYS A 223 -8.26 26.33 8.62
C LYS A 223 -9.48 26.46 9.56
N ASP A 224 -10.15 25.36 9.87
CA ASP A 224 -11.26 25.35 10.81
C ASP A 224 -10.73 25.48 12.26
N ASP A 225 -10.90 26.67 12.85
CA ASP A 225 -10.47 27.04 14.22
C ASP A 225 -11.30 26.38 15.34
N SER A 226 -12.24 25.49 15.01
CA SER A 226 -13.00 24.77 16.04
C SER A 226 -12.11 23.80 16.81
N SER A 227 -11.77 24.18 18.05
CA SER A 227 -10.99 23.37 19.02
C SER A 227 -11.50 21.93 19.26
N THR A 228 -12.72 21.60 18.81
CA THR A 228 -13.32 20.26 18.80
C THR A 228 -12.82 19.32 17.70
N ASN A 229 -12.06 19.81 16.72
CA ASN A 229 -11.62 19.04 15.55
C ASN A 229 -10.14 18.57 15.62
N SER A 230 -9.49 18.59 16.79
CA SER A 230 -8.05 18.28 16.95
C SER A 230 -7.62 16.92 16.36
N ALA A 231 -8.46 15.88 16.47
CA ALA A 231 -8.18 14.56 15.88
C ALA A 231 -8.22 14.57 14.33
N LYS A 232 -9.12 15.38 13.74
CA LYS A 232 -9.19 15.55 12.29
C LYS A 232 -8.02 16.37 11.77
N GLN A 233 -7.65 17.44 12.47
CA GLN A 233 -6.47 18.26 12.16
C GLN A 233 -5.19 17.41 12.22
N HIS A 234 -5.05 16.58 13.26
CA HIS A 234 -3.93 15.65 13.39
C HIS A 234 -3.85 14.68 12.20
N LEU A 235 -4.96 14.03 11.82
CA LEU A 235 -4.98 13.15 10.65
C LEU A 235 -4.69 13.92 9.35
N ALA A 236 -5.22 15.13 9.21
CA ALA A 236 -5.03 15.94 8.01
C ALA A 236 -3.55 16.29 7.80
N LEU A 237 -2.84 16.67 8.86
CA LEU A 237 -1.39 16.89 8.82
C LEU A 237 -0.63 15.64 8.40
N LEU A 238 -0.98 14.46 8.95
CA LEU A 238 -0.34 13.21 8.55
C LEU A 238 -0.58 12.89 7.07
N CYS A 239 -1.81 13.08 6.57
CA CYS A 239 -2.15 12.88 5.15
C CYS A 239 -1.38 13.84 4.25
N LEU A 240 -1.31 15.14 4.59
CA LEU A 240 -0.53 16.13 3.84
C LEU A 240 0.95 15.76 3.78
N GLY A 241 1.53 15.35 4.92
CA GLY A 241 2.91 14.85 4.97
C GLY A 241 3.14 13.67 4.04
N GLU A 242 2.29 12.65 4.11
CA GLU A 242 2.43 11.45 3.28
C GLU A 242 2.19 11.73 1.78
N ILE A 243 1.27 12.62 1.42
CA ILE A 243 1.10 13.05 0.02
C ILE A 243 2.34 13.82 -0.43
N GLY A 244 2.79 14.81 0.35
CA GLY A 244 3.95 15.63 0.04
C GLY A 244 5.26 14.86 -0.04
N ARG A 245 5.40 13.75 0.69
CA ARG A 245 6.55 12.82 0.53
C ARG A 245 6.67 12.24 -0.87
N ARG A 246 5.55 12.05 -1.56
CA ARG A 246 5.46 11.27 -2.81
C ARG A 246 5.20 12.13 -4.03
N LYS A 247 4.79 13.38 -3.83
CA LYS A 247 4.45 14.33 -4.88
C LYS A 247 4.88 15.72 -4.45
N ASP A 248 5.50 16.42 -5.39
CA ASP A 248 5.84 17.83 -5.22
C ASP A 248 4.54 18.65 -5.06
N LEU A 249 4.48 19.38 -3.94
CA LEU A 249 3.36 20.24 -3.58
C LEU A 249 3.64 21.72 -3.86
N SER A 250 4.77 22.07 -4.48
CA SER A 250 5.14 23.45 -4.82
C SER A 250 4.09 24.19 -5.63
N SER A 251 3.31 23.48 -6.44
CA SER A 251 2.15 24.01 -7.18
C SER A 251 0.99 24.51 -6.28
N HIS A 252 1.04 24.25 -4.97
CA HIS A 252 0.03 24.61 -3.99
C HIS A 252 0.65 25.53 -2.92
N ASP A 253 0.86 26.80 -3.28
CA ASP A 253 1.59 27.84 -2.51
C ASP A 253 1.13 28.07 -1.05
N HIS A 254 0.01 27.48 -0.63
CA HIS A 254 -0.60 27.69 0.67
C HIS A 254 -0.38 26.54 1.65
N ILE A 255 -0.01 25.34 1.16
CA ILE A 255 0.04 24.14 2.01
C ILE A 255 1.19 24.24 3.03
N GLU A 256 2.38 24.64 2.58
CA GLU A 256 3.55 24.77 3.47
C GLU A 256 3.29 25.78 4.59
N ASN A 257 2.73 26.94 4.27
CA ASN A 257 2.39 27.98 5.25
C ASN A 257 1.40 27.47 6.30
N ILE A 258 0.34 26.76 5.89
CA ILE A 258 -0.69 26.25 6.80
C ILE A 258 -0.14 25.14 7.71
N VAL A 259 0.74 24.29 7.18
CA VAL A 259 1.43 23.28 8.00
C VAL A 259 2.38 23.96 9.00
N ILE A 260 3.05 25.05 8.62
CA ILE A 260 3.92 25.83 9.52
C ILE A 260 3.09 26.56 10.60
N GLU A 261 1.95 27.15 10.25
CA GLU A 261 1.03 27.80 11.21
C GLU A 261 0.54 26.81 12.28
N SER A 262 0.41 25.53 11.92
CA SER A 262 0.00 24.47 12.85
C SER A 262 0.97 24.27 14.04
N PHE A 263 2.22 24.77 13.97
CA PHE A 263 3.14 24.78 15.13
C PHE A 263 2.68 25.72 16.26
N GLN A 264 1.83 26.70 15.96
CA GLN A 264 1.25 27.62 16.95
C GLN A 264 0.11 26.98 17.75
N SER A 265 -0.29 25.75 17.40
CA SER A 265 -1.36 25.02 18.09
C SER A 265 -1.06 24.82 19.59
N PRO A 266 -2.06 24.89 20.48
CA PRO A 266 -1.87 24.56 21.90
C PRO A 266 -1.68 23.04 22.14
N PHE A 267 -1.91 22.19 21.14
CA PHE A 267 -1.84 20.73 21.28
C PHE A 267 -0.50 20.18 20.76
N GLU A 268 0.26 19.49 21.63
CA GLU A 268 1.56 18.91 21.26
C GLU A 268 1.47 17.85 20.16
N ASP A 269 0.39 17.06 20.13
CA ASP A 269 0.16 16.07 19.08
C ASP A 269 0.04 16.75 17.70
N ILE A 270 -0.58 17.92 17.62
CA ILE A 270 -0.69 18.70 16.36
C ILE A 270 0.68 19.24 15.95
N LYS A 271 1.48 19.78 16.87
CA LYS A 271 2.85 20.23 16.57
C LYS A 271 3.74 19.07 16.08
N SER A 272 3.62 17.91 16.72
CA SER A 272 4.34 16.71 16.28
C SER A 272 3.91 16.26 14.88
N ALA A 273 2.61 16.32 14.57
CA ALA A 273 2.10 15.99 13.24
C ALA A 273 2.52 17.03 12.18
N ALA A 274 2.59 18.31 12.54
CA ALA A 274 3.09 19.38 11.69
C ALA A 274 4.58 19.18 11.37
N SER A 275 5.41 18.87 12.38
CA SER A 275 6.82 18.52 12.18
C SER A 275 6.99 17.30 11.27
N TYR A 276 6.17 16.26 11.47
CA TYR A 276 6.14 15.11 10.58
C TYR A 276 5.77 15.50 9.15
N ALA A 277 4.77 16.37 8.97
CA ALA A 277 4.31 16.81 7.67
C ALA A 277 5.37 17.62 6.93
N VAL A 278 5.95 18.66 7.56
CA VAL A 278 7.03 19.48 6.98
C VAL A 278 8.20 18.59 6.56
N GLY A 279 8.67 17.70 7.43
CA GLY A 279 9.79 16.82 7.12
C GLY A 279 9.52 15.92 5.92
N ASN A 280 8.31 15.38 5.79
CA ASN A 280 7.95 14.54 4.65
C ASN A 280 7.71 15.35 3.37
N ILE A 281 7.12 16.54 3.44
CA ILE A 281 6.97 17.45 2.28
C ILE A 281 8.36 17.85 1.75
N ALA A 282 9.28 18.20 2.64
CA ALA A 282 10.67 18.51 2.27
C ALA A 282 11.35 17.34 1.54
N VAL A 283 11.06 16.09 1.92
CA VAL A 283 11.55 14.90 1.21
C VAL A 283 11.00 14.78 -0.22
N GLY A 284 9.75 15.17 -0.47
CA GLY A 284 9.21 15.20 -1.84
C GLY A 284 9.86 16.27 -2.70
N ASN A 285 10.22 17.40 -2.10
CA ASN A 285 10.84 18.54 -2.77
C ASN A 285 12.38 18.47 -2.75
N LEU A 286 12.98 17.39 -2.24
CA LEU A 286 14.42 17.31 -1.96
C LEU A 286 15.29 17.51 -3.21
N LEU A 287 14.78 17.14 -4.39
CA LEU A 287 15.45 17.33 -5.68
C LEU A 287 15.45 18.82 -6.09
N ASN A 288 14.37 19.56 -5.82
CA ASN A 288 14.31 21.01 -6.08
C ASN A 288 15.32 21.76 -5.17
N HIS A 289 15.56 21.26 -3.96
CA HIS A 289 16.57 21.82 -3.05
C HIS A 289 18.01 21.64 -3.55
N CYS A 290 18.28 20.69 -4.47
CA CYS A 290 19.59 20.56 -5.12
C CYS A 290 19.87 21.71 -6.09
N GLU A 291 18.84 22.36 -6.61
CA GLU A 291 18.93 23.50 -7.52
C GLU A 291 18.83 24.84 -6.78
N SER A 292 18.71 24.83 -5.45
CA SER A 292 18.67 26.05 -4.63
C SER A 292 19.92 26.90 -4.87
N GLU A 293 19.79 28.23 -4.90
CA GLU A 293 20.94 29.14 -5.00
C GLU A 293 21.84 29.09 -3.75
N GLU A 294 21.30 28.64 -2.62
CA GLU A 294 22.01 28.58 -1.34
C GLU A 294 22.84 27.30 -1.21
N GLU A 295 24.17 27.45 -1.09
CA GLU A 295 25.11 26.33 -1.01
C GLU A 295 24.86 25.42 0.20
N GLY A 296 24.46 26.00 1.34
CA GLY A 296 24.10 25.25 2.54
C GLY A 296 22.93 24.30 2.31
N VAL A 297 21.89 24.77 1.60
CA VAL A 297 20.71 23.98 1.26
C VAL A 297 21.05 22.85 0.30
N ARG A 298 21.87 23.13 -0.73
CA ARG A 298 22.35 22.10 -1.68
C ARG A 298 23.17 21.01 -0.99
N ASN A 299 24.08 21.38 -0.08
CA ASN A 299 24.93 20.43 0.63
C ASN A 299 24.12 19.49 1.54
N VAL A 300 23.14 20.04 2.27
CA VAL A 300 22.24 19.24 3.12
C VAL A 300 21.34 18.33 2.27
N ALA A 301 20.80 18.84 1.16
CA ALA A 301 20.00 18.04 0.23
C ALA A 301 20.83 16.87 -0.34
N ALA A 302 22.07 17.12 -0.76
CA ALA A 302 22.99 16.10 -1.26
C ALA A 302 23.32 15.04 -0.20
N GLU A 303 23.59 15.43 1.05
CA GLU A 303 23.84 14.48 2.14
C GLU A 303 22.59 13.62 2.45
N CYS A 304 21.41 14.25 2.49
CA CYS A 304 20.15 13.55 2.70
C CYS A 304 19.85 12.57 1.55
N LEU A 305 20.05 12.97 0.30
CA LEU A 305 19.92 12.10 -0.87
C LEU A 305 20.92 10.94 -0.81
N GLY A 306 22.16 11.19 -0.42
CA GLY A 306 23.18 10.15 -0.23
C GLY A 306 22.76 9.10 0.81
N LYS A 307 22.19 9.54 1.94
CA LYS A 307 21.66 8.63 2.97
C LYS A 307 20.42 7.87 2.49
N ILE A 308 19.54 8.52 1.72
CA ILE A 308 18.36 7.87 1.14
C ILE A 308 18.78 6.83 0.09
N ALA A 309 19.81 7.09 -0.72
CA ALA A 309 20.38 6.14 -1.68
C ALA A 309 20.83 4.84 -1.01
N LEU A 310 21.34 4.91 0.22
CA LEU A 310 21.75 3.73 1.00
C LEU A 310 20.56 2.89 1.50
N ILE A 311 19.35 3.46 1.57
CA ILE A 311 18.16 2.83 2.16
C ILE A 311 17.15 2.42 1.08
N GLU A 312 16.89 3.28 0.08
CA GLU A 312 15.91 3.06 -1.00
C GLU A 312 16.49 3.34 -2.41
N PRO A 313 17.55 2.62 -2.84
CA PRO A 313 18.22 2.91 -4.11
C PRO A 313 17.30 2.74 -5.33
N ALA A 314 16.36 1.80 -5.29
CA ALA A 314 15.45 1.50 -6.40
C ALA A 314 14.47 2.63 -6.73
N LYS A 315 14.16 3.52 -5.77
CA LYS A 315 13.30 4.69 -6.00
C LYS A 315 14.10 5.94 -6.33
N LEU A 316 15.28 6.10 -5.71
CA LEU A 316 16.07 7.31 -5.87
C LEU A 316 16.83 7.34 -7.20
N VAL A 317 17.40 6.23 -7.63
CA VAL A 317 18.19 6.16 -8.86
C VAL A 317 17.39 6.57 -10.12
N PRO A 318 16.12 6.14 -10.31
CA PRO A 318 15.29 6.64 -11.40
C PRO A 318 14.99 8.14 -11.31
N ALA A 319 14.80 8.68 -10.11
CA ALA A 319 14.48 10.09 -9.88
C ALA A 319 15.69 11.04 -10.10
N LEU A 320 16.91 10.53 -9.99
CA LEU A 320 18.15 11.27 -10.26
C LEU A 320 18.58 11.25 -11.74
N LYS A 321 18.05 10.34 -12.56
CA LYS A 321 18.37 10.27 -14.00
C LYS A 321 18.17 11.58 -14.78
N PRO A 322 17.13 12.40 -14.53
CA PRO A 322 16.94 13.67 -15.21
C PRO A 322 18.04 14.70 -14.91
N ILE A 323 18.67 14.62 -13.74
CA ILE A 323 19.64 15.61 -13.25
C ILE A 323 21.06 15.32 -13.78
N GLY A 324 21.33 14.08 -14.23
CA GLY A 324 22.63 13.68 -14.77
C GLY A 324 22.93 14.07 -16.22
N TYR A 325 22.02 14.79 -16.90
CA TYR A 325 22.15 15.17 -18.31
C TYR A 325 22.20 16.70 -18.55
N THR A 326 22.40 17.50 -17.51
CA THR A 326 22.75 18.92 -17.59
C THR A 326 24.17 19.14 -17.13
#